data_AF-I1XJX3-F1
#
_entry.id   AF-I1XJX3-F1
#
_cell.length_a   1.000
_cell.length_b   1.000
_cell.length_c   1.000
_cell.angle_alpha   90.00
_cell.angle_beta   90.00
_cell.angle_gamma   90.00
#
_symmetry.space_group_name_H-M   'P 1'
#
loop_
_entity.id
_entity.type
_entity.pdbx_description
1 polymer ?
#
loop_
_entity_poly.entity_id
_entity_poly.type
_entity_poly.pdbx_seq_one_letter_code
_entity_poly.pdbx_strand_id
1 'polypeptide(L)'
;MEALQERAQQEQDDGMLLYTTLSAVLERAYKSGTAPKRVVLQKCDPGGANCTKVKQDGIEVLIKSGKVYIFNQGILNNEEEALTNAAQQASDEQNAQGVYVIINPYTGDVVSELLYAGWDKLNELLGGVLPISNASQANLDIRNLIAKTNAQRAEQGLAPVVIDEINHSRGSLTSSNATAQQRNNQQINVPLNSVTFNGAAANAQNMANMVDQVTSGKGIVQQSTHVDDWIGNVIGNNPSTGGVDGTGIGSHSSYRGNQQLNPTNSQHQEKIDRDNKFWGNDSKSEPVVVIPESK
;
A
#
# COMPACT_ATOMS: atom_id res chain seq x y z
N MET A 1 -42.54 -38.43 -11.30
CA MET A 1 -41.19 -39.03 -11.19
C MET A 1 -40.20 -38.23 -12.02
N GLU A 2 -40.52 -37.96 -13.29
CA GLU A 2 -39.71 -37.13 -14.20
C GLU A 2 -39.43 -35.71 -13.65
N ALA A 3 -40.45 -34.98 -13.19
CA ALA A 3 -40.28 -33.65 -12.57
C ALA A 3 -39.48 -33.64 -11.25
N LEU A 4 -39.34 -34.79 -10.57
CA LEU A 4 -38.48 -34.90 -9.37
C LEU A 4 -37.03 -35.18 -9.77
N GLN A 5 -36.80 -35.91 -10.87
CA GLN A 5 -35.46 -36.13 -11.43
C GLN A 5 -34.92 -34.86 -12.09
N GLU A 6 -35.75 -34.10 -12.81
CA GLU A 6 -35.35 -32.80 -13.37
C GLU A 6 -34.94 -31.80 -12.30
N ARG A 7 -35.70 -31.71 -11.19
CA ARG A 7 -35.32 -30.84 -10.06
C ARG A 7 -34.03 -31.29 -9.38
N ALA A 8 -33.84 -32.60 -9.18
CA ALA A 8 -32.60 -33.13 -8.59
C ALA A 8 -31.39 -32.89 -9.50
N GLN A 9 -31.55 -33.02 -10.82
CA GLN A 9 -30.52 -32.70 -11.79
C GLN A 9 -30.18 -31.20 -11.78
N GLN A 10 -31.20 -30.34 -11.74
CA GLN A 10 -31.02 -28.90 -11.65
C GLN A 10 -30.31 -28.47 -10.36
N GLU A 11 -30.67 -29.04 -9.21
CA GLU A 11 -29.98 -28.78 -7.93
C GLU A 11 -28.51 -29.26 -7.95
N GLN A 12 -28.23 -30.38 -8.61
CA GLN A 12 -26.86 -30.86 -8.79
C GLN A 12 -26.04 -29.96 -9.72
N ASP A 13 -26.63 -29.52 -10.82
CA ASP A 13 -25.98 -28.63 -11.79
C ASP A 13 -25.73 -27.24 -11.18
N ASP A 14 -26.70 -26.68 -10.45
CA ASP A 14 -26.56 -25.42 -9.72
C ASP A 14 -25.50 -25.52 -8.60
N GLY A 15 -25.48 -26.65 -7.88
CA GLY A 15 -24.46 -26.92 -6.86
C GLY A 15 -23.04 -27.04 -7.44
N MET A 16 -22.90 -27.69 -8.60
CA MET A 16 -21.63 -27.80 -9.31
C MET A 16 -21.18 -26.43 -9.87
N LEU A 17 -22.12 -25.63 -10.39
CA LEU A 17 -21.84 -24.28 -10.85
C LEU A 17 -21.37 -23.36 -9.71
N LEU A 18 -22.02 -23.44 -8.55
CA LEU A 18 -21.60 -22.69 -7.36
C LEU A 18 -20.20 -23.11 -6.91
N TYR A 19 -19.92 -24.41 -6.84
CA TYR A 19 -18.60 -24.93 -6.46
C TYR A 19 -17.49 -24.49 -7.43
N THR A 20 -17.74 -24.58 -8.73
CA THR A 20 -16.77 -24.16 -9.76
C THR A 20 -16.52 -22.66 -9.72
N THR A 21 -17.57 -21.86 -9.51
CA THR A 21 -17.47 -20.39 -9.35
C THR A 21 -16.64 -20.02 -8.11
N LEU A 22 -16.95 -20.60 -6.95
CA LEU A 22 -16.20 -20.35 -5.71
C LEU A 22 -14.73 -20.77 -5.83
N SER A 23 -14.48 -21.93 -6.45
CA SER A 23 -13.12 -22.43 -6.69
C SER A 23 -12.32 -21.46 -7.56
N ALA A 24 -12.93 -20.91 -8.61
CA ALA A 24 -12.27 -19.96 -9.50
C ALA A 24 -11.92 -18.64 -8.80
N VAL A 25 -12.80 -18.13 -7.94
CA VAL A 25 -12.56 -16.92 -7.13
C VAL A 25 -11.39 -17.15 -6.16
N LEU A 26 -11.39 -18.28 -5.43
CA LEU A 26 -10.31 -18.66 -4.52
C LEU A 26 -8.98 -18.80 -5.26
N GLU A 27 -9.00 -19.45 -6.43
CA GLU A 27 -7.80 -19.67 -7.24
C GLU A 27 -7.21 -18.34 -7.75
N ARG A 28 -8.04 -17.39 -8.17
CA ARG A 28 -7.59 -16.05 -8.59
C ARG A 28 -6.96 -15.27 -7.45
N ALA A 29 -7.63 -15.21 -6.30
CA ALA A 29 -7.11 -14.55 -5.11
C ALA A 29 -5.77 -15.17 -4.68
N TYR A 30 -5.69 -16.50 -4.64
CA TYR A 30 -4.46 -17.23 -4.31
C TYR A 30 -3.34 -16.93 -5.33
N LYS A 31 -3.63 -17.08 -6.63
CA LYS A 31 -2.66 -16.81 -7.70
C LYS A 31 -2.08 -15.40 -7.64
N SER A 32 -2.90 -14.39 -7.36
CA SER A 32 -2.41 -13.02 -7.16
C SER A 32 -1.56 -12.88 -5.91
N GLY A 33 -2.00 -13.41 -4.78
CA GLY A 33 -1.24 -13.36 -3.52
C GLY A 33 0.11 -14.08 -3.59
N THR A 34 0.22 -15.13 -4.40
CA THR A 34 1.45 -15.92 -4.58
C THR A 34 2.16 -15.66 -5.91
N ALA A 35 1.76 -14.67 -6.70
CA ALA A 35 2.42 -14.41 -7.98
C ALA A 35 3.86 -13.93 -7.74
N PRO A 36 4.78 -14.10 -8.71
CA PRO A 36 6.16 -13.67 -8.55
C PRO A 36 6.27 -12.20 -8.09
N LYS A 37 7.12 -11.96 -7.09
CA LYS A 37 7.40 -10.61 -6.57
C LYS A 37 7.78 -9.69 -7.73
N ARG A 38 7.14 -8.53 -7.79
CA ARG A 38 7.39 -7.53 -8.83
C ARG A 38 7.52 -6.16 -8.19
N VAL A 39 8.64 -5.52 -8.46
CA VAL A 39 8.96 -4.17 -7.98
C VAL A 39 9.39 -3.36 -9.18
N VAL A 40 8.82 -2.18 -9.35
CA VAL A 40 9.11 -1.28 -10.46
C VAL A 40 9.67 0.03 -9.92
N LEU A 41 10.88 0.40 -10.31
CA LEU A 41 11.41 1.72 -10.02
C LEU A 41 10.84 2.74 -11.02
N GLN A 42 10.14 3.74 -10.50
CA GLN A 42 9.56 4.83 -11.27
C GLN A 42 10.24 6.16 -10.91
N LYS A 43 10.47 7.01 -11.91
CA LYS A 43 10.90 8.40 -11.71
C LYS A 43 9.97 9.33 -12.46
N CYS A 44 9.65 10.48 -11.87
CA CYS A 44 8.77 11.47 -12.47
C CYS A 44 9.34 12.87 -12.27
N ASP A 45 8.93 13.76 -13.17
CA ASP A 45 9.12 15.21 -13.03
C ASP A 45 8.23 15.76 -11.89
N PRO A 46 8.48 17.01 -11.42
CA PRO A 46 7.62 17.67 -10.44
C PRO A 46 6.14 17.62 -10.82
N GLY A 47 5.28 17.46 -9.81
CA GLY A 47 3.86 17.22 -10.02
C GLY A 47 3.54 15.78 -10.44
N GLY A 48 4.50 14.84 -10.39
CA GLY A 48 4.29 13.44 -10.80
C GLY A 48 4.03 13.30 -12.30
N ALA A 49 4.63 14.17 -13.12
CA ALA A 49 4.49 14.19 -14.57
C ALA A 49 5.62 13.42 -15.28
N ASN A 50 5.45 13.11 -16.57
CA ASN A 50 6.47 12.52 -17.45
C ASN A 50 7.20 11.31 -16.84
N CYS A 51 6.46 10.40 -16.22
CA CYS A 51 7.06 9.30 -15.48
C CYS A 51 7.75 8.28 -16.40
N THR A 52 8.94 7.84 -16.00
CA THR A 52 9.71 6.79 -16.67
C THR A 52 9.90 5.59 -15.76
N LYS A 53 9.77 4.40 -16.34
CA LYS A 53 10.10 3.13 -15.67
C LYS A 53 11.58 2.85 -15.87
N VAL A 54 12.32 2.67 -14.79
CA VAL A 54 13.71 2.21 -14.85
C VAL A 54 13.68 0.68 -14.81
N LYS A 55 14.08 0.04 -15.92
CA LYS A 55 14.23 -1.43 -15.94
C LYS A 55 15.31 -1.82 -14.94
N GLN A 56 14.97 -2.74 -14.05
CA GLN A 56 15.91 -3.38 -13.14
C GLN A 56 15.70 -4.88 -13.18
N ASP A 57 16.81 -5.62 -13.23
CA ASP A 57 16.80 -7.07 -13.10
C ASP A 57 16.88 -7.40 -11.60
N GLY A 58 15.78 -7.89 -11.03
CA GLY A 58 15.69 -8.20 -9.59
C GLY A 58 15.45 -6.99 -8.68
N ILE A 59 15.59 -7.20 -7.36
CA ILE A 59 15.45 -6.15 -6.34
C ILE A 59 16.83 -5.49 -6.15
N GLU A 60 17.30 -4.74 -7.15
CA GLU A 60 18.49 -3.90 -7.01
C GLU A 60 18.08 -2.49 -6.58
N VAL A 61 18.13 -2.22 -5.28
CA VAL A 61 17.82 -0.90 -4.76
C VAL A 61 18.98 0.06 -5.06
N LEU A 62 18.78 0.98 -6.02
CA LEU A 62 19.63 2.14 -6.25
C LEU A 62 19.55 3.08 -5.04
N ILE A 63 20.59 3.01 -4.20
CA ILE A 63 20.77 3.91 -3.07
C ILE A 63 21.52 5.15 -3.56
N LYS A 64 20.81 6.26 -3.77
CA LYS A 64 21.41 7.53 -4.22
C LYS A 64 21.55 8.59 -3.13
N SER A 65 20.61 8.63 -2.18
CA SER A 65 20.42 9.76 -1.25
C SER A 65 20.39 9.37 0.23
N GLY A 66 20.84 8.17 0.59
CA GLY A 66 20.67 7.64 1.95
C GLY A 66 19.21 7.34 2.32
N LYS A 67 18.27 7.57 1.39
CA LYS A 67 16.86 7.21 1.50
C LYS A 67 16.41 6.35 0.34
N VAL A 68 15.44 5.49 0.62
CA VAL A 68 14.76 4.64 -0.35
C VAL A 68 13.26 4.84 -0.17
N TYR A 69 12.56 5.15 -1.26
CA TYR A 69 11.12 5.38 -1.24
C TYR A 69 10.38 4.17 -1.78
N ILE A 70 9.42 3.67 -1.02
CA ILE A 70 8.59 2.52 -1.42
C ILE A 70 7.13 2.97 -1.52
N PHE A 71 6.43 2.52 -2.55
CA PHE A 71 4.98 2.65 -2.66
C PHE A 71 4.32 1.28 -2.69
N ASN A 72 3.33 1.07 -1.81
CA ASN A 72 2.45 -0.09 -1.82
C ASN A 72 1.06 0.33 -2.30
N GLN A 73 0.58 -0.25 -3.40
CA GLN A 73 -0.67 0.17 -4.04
C GLN A 73 -1.92 -0.52 -3.47
N GLY A 74 -3.09 0.05 -3.80
CA GLY A 74 -4.40 -0.44 -3.39
C GLY A 74 -4.91 -1.69 -4.10
N ILE A 75 -6.20 -1.95 -3.92
CA ILE A 75 -6.95 -2.98 -4.67
C ILE A 75 -7.35 -2.46 -6.05
N LEU A 76 -7.75 -3.37 -6.94
CA LEU A 76 -8.34 -3.01 -8.24
C LEU A 76 -7.42 -2.10 -9.08
N ASN A 77 -6.11 -2.25 -8.92
CA ASN A 77 -5.12 -1.52 -9.70
C ASN A 77 -4.30 -2.50 -10.53
N ASN A 78 -4.33 -2.30 -11.84
CA ASN A 78 -3.30 -2.84 -12.71
C ASN A 78 -1.96 -2.10 -12.48
N GLU A 79 -0.89 -2.52 -13.15
CA GLU A 79 0.42 -1.90 -12.95
C GLU A 79 0.46 -0.40 -13.33
N GLU A 80 -0.23 -0.01 -14.40
CA GLU A 80 -0.26 1.39 -14.85
C GLU A 80 -0.97 2.29 -13.84
N GLU A 81 -2.08 1.81 -13.28
CA GLU A 81 -2.82 2.49 -12.22
C GLU A 81 -2.00 2.56 -10.93
N ALA A 82 -1.29 1.47 -10.57
CA ALA A 82 -0.38 1.44 -9.43
C ALA A 82 0.73 2.51 -9.54
N LEU A 83 1.33 2.62 -10.73
CA LEU A 83 2.37 3.61 -11.03
C LEU A 83 1.82 5.04 -11.09
N THR A 84 0.59 5.23 -11.56
CA THR A 84 -0.08 6.54 -11.54
C THR A 84 -0.34 6.98 -10.11
N ASN A 85 -0.83 6.07 -9.26
CA ASN A 85 -1.08 6.33 -7.85
C ASN A 85 0.22 6.62 -7.08
N ALA A 86 1.29 5.87 -7.37
CA ALA A 86 2.61 6.13 -6.80
C ALA A 86 3.09 7.55 -7.14
N ALA A 87 3.05 7.91 -8.43
CA ALA A 87 3.44 9.24 -8.89
C ALA A 87 2.58 10.36 -8.28
N GLN A 88 1.29 10.13 -8.03
CA GLN A 88 0.38 11.10 -7.40
C GLN A 88 0.65 11.27 -5.90
N GLN A 89 0.94 10.18 -5.19
CA GLN A 89 1.06 10.20 -3.72
C GLN A 89 2.48 10.44 -3.21
N ALA A 90 3.48 10.31 -4.06
CA ALA A 90 4.86 10.72 -3.79
C ALA A 90 5.01 12.25 -3.87
N SER A 91 5.91 12.81 -3.06
CA SER A 91 6.37 14.20 -3.19
C SER A 91 7.25 14.39 -4.43
N ASP A 92 7.51 15.64 -4.80
CA ASP A 92 8.41 15.93 -5.93
C ASP A 92 9.84 15.41 -5.70
N GLU A 93 10.33 15.48 -4.46
CA GLU A 93 11.64 14.93 -4.10
C GLU A 93 11.67 13.41 -4.31
N GLN A 94 10.64 12.71 -3.84
CA GLN A 94 10.52 11.27 -3.96
C GLN A 94 10.42 10.84 -5.43
N ASN A 95 9.60 11.54 -6.21
CA ASN A 95 9.44 11.34 -7.65
C ASN A 95 10.75 11.54 -8.42
N ALA A 96 11.52 12.58 -8.10
CA ALA A 96 12.79 12.87 -8.77
C ALA A 96 13.88 11.83 -8.42
N GLN A 97 13.97 11.43 -7.15
CA GLN A 97 14.95 10.43 -6.70
C GLN A 97 14.60 9.04 -7.23
N GLY A 98 13.31 8.70 -7.20
CA GLY A 98 12.70 7.47 -7.69
C GLY A 98 12.00 6.68 -6.58
N VAL A 99 10.84 6.12 -6.92
CA VAL A 99 9.97 5.35 -6.03
C VAL A 99 9.91 3.89 -6.48
N TYR A 100 10.18 2.97 -5.55
CA TYR A 100 10.01 1.53 -5.76
C TYR A 100 8.56 1.16 -5.52
N VAL A 101 7.83 0.91 -6.61
CA VAL A 101 6.43 0.51 -6.56
C VAL A 101 6.37 -1.02 -6.45
N ILE A 102 5.96 -1.52 -5.29
CA ILE A 102 5.71 -2.94 -5.09
C ILE A 102 4.37 -3.26 -5.72
N ILE A 103 4.33 -4.23 -6.64
CA ILE A 103 3.13 -4.56 -7.40
C ILE A 103 2.41 -5.75 -6.75
N ASN A 104 1.26 -5.47 -6.11
CA ASN A 104 0.17 -6.44 -5.95
C ASN A 104 -0.51 -6.76 -7.31
N PRO A 105 -0.45 -8.01 -7.80
CA PRO A 105 -1.08 -8.38 -9.06
C PRO A 105 -2.61 -8.30 -9.02
N TYR A 106 -3.20 -7.66 -10.04
CA TYR A 106 -4.65 -7.61 -10.20
C TYR A 106 -5.22 -9.03 -10.41
N THR A 107 -6.20 -9.40 -9.59
CA THR A 107 -6.89 -10.70 -9.61
C THR A 107 -7.85 -10.88 -10.79
N GLY A 108 -8.19 -9.79 -11.49
CA GLY A 108 -9.03 -9.81 -12.68
C GLY A 108 -10.51 -9.49 -12.43
N ASP A 109 -10.97 -9.49 -11.17
CA ASP A 109 -12.34 -9.14 -10.81
C ASP A 109 -12.46 -8.65 -9.35
N VAL A 110 -13.58 -7.99 -9.05
CA VAL A 110 -13.82 -7.35 -7.76
C VAL A 110 -13.92 -8.35 -6.60
N VAL A 111 -14.57 -9.51 -6.82
CA VAL A 111 -14.81 -10.47 -5.75
C VAL A 111 -13.49 -11.11 -5.31
N SER A 112 -12.65 -11.49 -6.28
CA SER A 112 -11.32 -12.03 -6.03
C SER A 112 -10.39 -10.99 -5.37
N GLU A 113 -10.44 -9.72 -5.78
CA GLU A 113 -9.68 -8.63 -5.12
C GLU A 113 -10.09 -8.47 -3.65
N LEU A 114 -11.39 -8.47 -3.37
CA LEU A 114 -11.91 -8.33 -2.01
C LEU A 114 -11.54 -9.52 -1.14
N LEU A 115 -11.55 -10.74 -1.69
CA LEU A 115 -11.11 -11.93 -0.97
C LEU A 115 -9.61 -11.85 -0.64
N TYR A 116 -8.78 -11.44 -1.60
CA TYR A 116 -7.35 -11.25 -1.36
C TYR A 116 -7.09 -10.16 -0.30
N ALA A 117 -7.74 -9.01 -0.41
CA ALA A 117 -7.65 -7.95 0.60
C ALA A 117 -8.19 -8.40 1.97
N GLY A 118 -9.24 -9.21 1.98
CA GLY A 118 -9.83 -9.80 3.19
C GLY A 118 -8.88 -10.76 3.89
N TRP A 119 -8.12 -11.55 3.14
CA TRP A 119 -7.05 -12.39 3.69
C TRP A 119 -5.96 -11.54 4.35
N ASP A 120 -5.47 -10.51 3.64
CA ASP A 120 -4.46 -9.60 4.19
C ASP A 120 -4.97 -8.88 5.44
N LYS A 121 -6.26 -8.49 5.47
CA LYS A 121 -6.89 -7.86 6.65
C LYS A 121 -7.03 -8.83 7.81
N LEU A 122 -7.47 -10.06 7.56
CA LEU A 122 -7.54 -11.09 8.58
C LEU A 122 -6.17 -11.34 9.19
N ASN A 123 -5.11 -11.39 8.37
CA ASN A 123 -3.75 -11.56 8.86
C ASN A 123 -3.30 -10.39 9.74
N GLU A 124 -3.60 -9.14 9.34
CA GLU A 124 -3.30 -7.95 10.14
C GLU A 124 -3.98 -8.01 11.52
N LEU A 125 -5.27 -8.36 11.55
CA LEU A 125 -6.04 -8.52 12.79
C LEU A 125 -5.50 -9.63 13.70
N LEU A 126 -4.97 -10.70 13.11
CA LEU A 126 -4.34 -11.81 13.84
C LEU A 126 -2.86 -11.53 14.17
N GLY A 127 -2.35 -10.33 13.87
CA GLY A 127 -1.00 -9.92 14.19
C GLY A 127 0.08 -10.58 13.33
N GLY A 128 -0.21 -10.92 12.07
CA GLY A 128 0.78 -11.42 11.11
C GLY A 128 1.18 -12.89 11.31
N VAL A 129 0.28 -13.73 11.82
CA VAL A 129 0.54 -15.17 12.05
C VAL A 129 0.21 -16.06 10.85
N LEU A 130 -0.57 -15.55 9.89
CA LEU A 130 -0.88 -16.26 8.65
C LEU A 130 0.19 -16.00 7.59
N PRO A 131 0.31 -16.87 6.57
CA PRO A 131 1.14 -16.61 5.41
C PRO A 131 0.84 -15.25 4.79
N ILE A 132 1.90 -14.48 4.56
CA ILE A 132 1.84 -13.17 3.89
C ILE A 132 1.87 -13.35 2.38
N SER A 133 1.40 -12.34 1.65
CA SER A 133 1.53 -12.31 0.20
C SER A 133 2.97 -12.08 -0.26
N ASN A 134 3.24 -12.39 -1.53
CA ASN A 134 4.54 -12.09 -2.13
C ASN A 134 4.80 -10.58 -2.19
N ALA A 135 3.78 -9.73 -2.29
CA ALA A 135 3.96 -8.28 -2.21
C ALA A 135 4.43 -7.84 -0.81
N SER A 136 3.87 -8.41 0.27
CA SER A 136 4.40 -8.19 1.62
C SER A 136 5.82 -8.73 1.76
N GLN A 137 6.11 -9.89 1.14
CA GLN A 137 7.45 -10.46 1.16
C GLN A 137 8.45 -9.57 0.42
N ALA A 138 8.04 -8.86 -0.63
CA ALA A 138 8.89 -7.89 -1.31
C ALA A 138 9.30 -6.71 -0.40
N ASN A 139 8.40 -6.23 0.48
CA ASN A 139 8.76 -5.24 1.50
C ASN A 139 9.84 -5.80 2.43
N LEU A 140 9.65 -7.03 2.93
CA LEU A 140 10.64 -7.69 3.79
C LEU A 140 12.00 -7.82 3.12
N ASP A 141 12.02 -8.23 1.86
CA ASP A 141 13.27 -8.43 1.12
C ASP A 141 14.03 -7.12 0.93
N ILE A 142 13.33 -6.04 0.57
CA ILE A 142 13.94 -4.70 0.46
C ILE A 142 14.48 -4.23 1.81
N ARG A 143 13.67 -4.34 2.88
CA ARG A 143 14.07 -3.93 4.24
C ARG A 143 15.30 -4.72 4.73
N ASN A 144 15.32 -6.03 4.51
CA ASN A 144 16.43 -6.90 4.88
C ASN A 144 17.70 -6.61 4.05
N LEU A 145 17.55 -6.35 2.75
CA LEU A 145 18.66 -5.93 1.88
C LEU A 145 19.30 -4.62 2.38
N ILE A 146 18.47 -3.64 2.76
CA ILE A 146 18.95 -2.36 3.27
C ILE A 146 19.58 -2.53 4.66
N ALA A 147 19.01 -3.37 5.53
CA ALA A 147 19.61 -3.69 6.83
C ALA A 147 21.01 -4.31 6.67
N LYS A 148 21.16 -5.26 5.74
CA LYS A 148 22.47 -5.87 5.41
C LYS A 148 23.44 -4.83 4.86
N THR A 149 22.97 -3.96 3.96
CA THR A 149 23.78 -2.85 3.43
C THR A 149 24.23 -1.90 4.55
N ASN A 150 23.37 -1.61 5.51
CA ASN A 150 23.69 -0.74 6.64
C ASN A 150 24.75 -1.32 7.57
N ALA A 151 24.76 -2.65 7.78
CA ALA A 151 25.83 -3.29 8.52
C ALA A 151 27.20 -3.06 7.85
N GLN A 152 27.28 -3.22 6.52
CA GLN A 152 28.51 -2.97 5.76
C GLN A 152 28.92 -1.49 5.77
N ARG A 153 27.94 -0.58 5.67
CA ARG A 153 28.19 0.87 5.73
C ARG A 153 28.72 1.31 7.09
N ALA A 154 28.23 0.71 8.18
CA ALA A 154 28.70 1.00 9.52
C ALA A 154 30.19 0.64 9.71
N GLU A 155 30.63 -0.49 9.16
CA GLU A 155 32.06 -0.87 9.15
C GLU A 155 32.95 0.15 8.41
N GLN A 156 32.37 0.87 7.43
CA GLN A 156 33.04 1.89 6.63
C GLN A 156 32.86 3.31 7.22
N GLY A 157 32.20 3.46 8.37
CA GLY A 157 31.89 4.77 8.96
C GLY A 157 30.90 5.62 8.15
N LEU A 158 30.12 4.99 7.26
CA LEU A 158 29.13 5.66 6.42
C LEU A 158 27.77 5.75 7.12
N ALA A 159 27.05 6.85 6.89
CA ALA A 159 25.70 7.03 7.39
C ALA A 159 24.74 5.93 6.89
N PRO A 160 23.78 5.46 7.72
CA PRO A 160 22.83 4.43 7.33
C PRO A 160 21.88 4.92 6.25
N VAL A 161 21.36 3.97 5.49
CA VAL A 161 20.27 4.14 4.53
C VAL A 161 18.96 3.83 5.22
N VAL A 162 17.94 4.66 5.00
CA VAL A 162 16.62 4.48 5.58
C VAL A 162 15.52 4.39 4.53
N ILE A 163 14.36 3.91 4.93
CA ILE A 163 13.20 3.65 4.08
C ILE A 163 12.05 4.55 4.49
N ASP A 164 11.47 5.23 3.52
CA ASP A 164 10.24 5.99 3.65
C ASP A 164 9.18 5.29 2.78
N GLU A 165 8.11 4.79 3.42
CA GLU A 165 7.05 4.05 2.73
C GLU A 165 5.77 4.88 2.60
N ILE A 166 5.12 4.80 1.44
CA ILE A 166 3.79 5.34 1.19
C ILE A 166 2.86 4.19 0.85
N ASN A 167 1.71 4.15 1.50
CA ASN A 167 0.81 3.02 1.42
C ASN A 167 -0.62 3.51 1.24
N HIS A 168 -1.27 3.05 0.18
CA HIS A 168 -2.65 3.43 -0.13
C HIS A 168 -3.59 2.23 -0.03
N SER A 169 -4.76 2.40 0.59
CA SER A 169 -5.80 1.36 0.61
C SER A 169 -5.27 0.01 1.13
N ARG A 170 -5.45 -1.11 0.41
CA ARG A 170 -4.84 -2.42 0.74
C ARG A 170 -3.31 -2.38 0.82
N GLY A 171 -2.62 -1.49 0.12
CA GLY A 171 -1.16 -1.37 0.22
C GLY A 171 -0.67 -1.15 1.65
N SER A 172 -1.50 -0.54 2.51
CA SER A 172 -1.23 -0.44 3.94
C SER A 172 -1.22 -1.80 4.65
N LEU A 173 -2.07 -2.75 4.26
CA LEU A 173 -2.04 -4.13 4.75
C LEU A 173 -0.80 -4.87 4.25
N THR A 174 -0.37 -4.59 3.01
CA THR A 174 0.87 -5.14 2.45
C THR A 174 2.08 -4.78 3.32
N SER A 175 2.23 -3.51 3.70
CA SER A 175 3.29 -3.06 4.61
C SER A 175 3.07 -3.52 6.06
N SER A 176 1.83 -3.46 6.56
CA SER A 176 1.50 -3.86 7.94
C SER A 176 1.81 -5.34 8.20
N ASN A 177 1.40 -6.24 7.30
CA ASN A 177 1.69 -7.68 7.41
C ASN A 177 3.19 -7.98 7.34
N ALA A 178 3.94 -7.25 6.50
CA ALA A 178 5.40 -7.35 6.49
C ALA A 178 5.99 -6.94 7.85
N THR A 179 5.58 -5.79 8.40
CA THR A 179 6.05 -5.31 9.70
C THR A 179 5.67 -6.25 10.85
N ALA A 180 4.46 -6.81 10.82
CA ALA A 180 4.00 -7.81 11.79
C ALA A 180 4.90 -9.05 11.76
N GLN A 181 5.29 -9.53 10.58
CA GLN A 181 6.24 -10.64 10.46
C GLN A 181 7.63 -10.27 11.00
N GLN A 182 8.14 -9.05 10.77
CA GLN A 182 9.41 -8.61 11.35
C GLN A 182 9.36 -8.59 12.88
N ARG A 183 8.27 -8.07 13.44
CA ARG A 183 8.01 -8.08 14.89
C ARG A 183 7.94 -9.50 15.44
N ASN A 184 7.18 -10.38 14.79
CA ASN A 184 7.02 -11.78 15.21
C ASN A 184 8.36 -12.54 15.16
N ASN A 185 9.23 -12.17 14.21
CA ASN A 185 10.62 -12.66 14.11
C ASN A 185 11.59 -11.94 15.06
N GLN A 186 11.09 -11.10 15.97
CA GLN A 186 11.87 -10.34 16.95
C GLN A 186 12.97 -9.46 16.31
N GLN A 187 12.73 -9.00 15.08
CA GLN A 187 13.66 -8.09 14.41
C GLN A 187 13.61 -6.72 15.08
N ILE A 188 14.79 -6.14 15.27
CA ILE A 188 15.01 -4.79 15.77
C ILE A 188 15.91 -4.03 14.78
N ASN A 189 15.90 -2.70 14.86
CA ASN A 189 16.64 -1.81 13.95
C ASN A 189 16.31 -2.02 12.46
N VAL A 190 15.07 -2.40 12.14
CA VAL A 190 14.56 -2.37 10.77
C VAL A 190 14.73 -0.93 10.23
N PRO A 191 15.25 -0.73 9.01
CA PRO A 191 15.62 0.59 8.50
C PRO A 191 14.43 1.43 8.02
N LEU A 192 13.27 1.32 8.69
CA LEU A 192 12.11 2.19 8.44
C LEU A 192 12.32 3.53 9.16
N ASN A 193 12.30 4.62 8.39
CA ASN A 193 12.30 5.99 8.90
C ASN A 193 10.88 6.53 8.98
N SER A 194 10.08 6.38 7.92
CA SER A 194 8.67 6.77 7.93
C SER A 194 7.78 5.78 7.19
N VAL A 195 6.53 5.69 7.65
CA VAL A 195 5.46 4.95 7.00
C VAL A 195 4.22 5.86 6.95
N THR A 196 3.80 6.21 5.75
CA THR A 196 2.63 7.05 5.49
C THR A 196 1.48 6.19 4.98
N PHE A 197 0.34 6.28 5.66
CA PHE A 197 -0.90 5.57 5.35
C PHE A 197 -1.94 6.55 4.79
N ASN A 198 -2.31 6.39 3.51
CA ASN A 198 -3.33 7.20 2.85
C ASN A 198 -4.58 6.35 2.61
N GLY A 199 -5.69 6.69 3.27
CA GLY A 199 -6.93 5.92 3.18
C GLY A 199 -6.72 4.44 3.50
N ALA A 200 -5.97 4.15 4.56
CA ALA A 200 -5.44 2.82 4.82
C ALA A 200 -6.51 1.83 5.30
N ALA A 201 -6.50 0.61 4.75
CA ALA A 201 -7.27 -0.52 5.25
C ALA A 201 -6.61 -1.20 6.47
N ALA A 202 -5.31 -0.99 6.68
CA ALA A 202 -4.62 -1.36 7.91
C ALA A 202 -4.85 -0.31 9.01
N ASN A 203 -4.81 -0.72 10.27
CA ASN A 203 -4.91 0.20 11.38
C ASN A 203 -3.57 0.93 11.62
N ALA A 204 -3.59 2.26 11.60
CA ALA A 204 -2.40 3.08 11.73
C ALA A 204 -1.81 3.07 13.14
N GLN A 205 -2.64 2.90 14.18
CA GLN A 205 -2.17 2.77 15.57
C GLN A 205 -1.42 1.45 15.78
N ASN A 206 -1.98 0.34 15.28
CA ASN A 206 -1.29 -0.96 15.26
C ASN A 206 0.05 -0.86 14.52
N MET A 207 0.06 -0.22 13.35
CA MET A 207 1.30 0.00 12.60
C MET A 207 2.29 0.86 13.39
N ALA A 208 1.87 1.94 14.04
CA ALA A 208 2.72 2.79 14.87
C ALA A 208 3.39 1.98 16.00
N ASN A 209 2.61 1.17 16.70
CA ASN A 209 3.10 0.29 17.75
C ASN A 209 4.13 -0.72 17.22
N MET A 210 3.88 -1.33 16.05
CA MET A 210 4.82 -2.28 15.45
C MET A 210 6.09 -1.61 14.93
N VAL A 211 5.98 -0.45 14.27
CA VAL A 211 7.12 0.33 13.77
C VAL A 211 8.00 0.78 14.93
N ASP A 212 7.42 1.28 16.02
CA ASP A 212 8.16 1.66 17.22
C ASP A 212 9.01 0.48 17.74
N GLN A 213 8.43 -0.71 17.83
CA GLN A 213 9.14 -1.92 18.26
C GLN A 213 10.26 -2.33 17.28
N VAL A 214 9.96 -2.50 15.99
CA VAL A 214 10.94 -3.06 15.05
C VAL A 214 12.04 -2.08 14.67
N THR A 215 11.83 -0.77 14.88
CA THR A 215 12.82 0.28 14.60
C THR A 215 13.58 0.75 15.83
N SER A 216 13.29 0.18 17.02
CA SER A 216 13.82 0.66 18.30
C SER A 216 13.47 2.13 18.57
N GLY A 217 12.23 2.52 18.26
CA GLY A 217 11.64 3.83 18.52
C GLY A 217 12.00 4.94 17.52
N LYS A 218 12.74 4.60 16.46
CA LYS A 218 13.27 5.57 15.47
C LYS A 218 12.29 5.90 14.35
N GLY A 219 11.50 4.93 13.91
CA GLY A 219 10.54 5.10 12.83
C GLY A 219 9.30 5.87 13.27
N ILE A 220 8.69 6.58 12.33
CA ILE A 220 7.41 7.27 12.53
C ILE A 220 6.33 6.69 11.63
N VAL A 221 5.09 6.71 12.11
CA VAL A 221 3.91 6.42 11.31
C VAL A 221 3.09 7.69 11.17
N GLN A 222 2.62 7.94 9.96
CA GLN A 222 1.74 9.05 9.63
C GLN A 222 0.52 8.51 8.90
N GLN A 223 -0.61 9.18 9.02
CA GLN A 223 -1.81 8.82 8.26
C GLN A 223 -2.54 10.04 7.72
N SER A 224 -3.21 9.85 6.59
CA SER A 224 -4.24 10.73 6.05
C SER A 224 -5.49 9.90 5.81
N THR A 225 -6.61 10.28 6.42
CA THR A 225 -7.91 9.61 6.23
C THR A 225 -8.96 10.67 6.01
N HIS A 226 -9.60 10.68 4.85
CA HIS A 226 -10.70 11.58 4.56
C HIS A 226 -11.96 11.19 5.37
N VAL A 227 -12.78 12.15 5.79
CA VAL A 227 -14.00 11.93 6.59
C VAL A 227 -14.98 10.90 5.97
N ASP A 228 -15.24 10.98 4.66
CA ASP A 228 -16.07 10.00 3.94
C ASP A 228 -15.33 8.75 3.41
N ASP A 229 -14.03 8.59 3.64
CA ASP A 229 -13.31 7.39 3.20
C ASP A 229 -13.64 6.20 4.11
N TRP A 230 -14.57 5.35 3.68
CA TRP A 230 -14.98 4.17 4.45
C TRP A 230 -13.90 3.08 4.52
N ILE A 231 -12.94 3.04 3.60
CA ILE A 231 -11.81 2.11 3.69
C ILE A 231 -10.93 2.52 4.87
N GLY A 232 -10.61 3.81 4.98
CA GLY A 232 -9.85 4.35 6.11
C GLY A 232 -10.62 4.23 7.43
N ASN A 233 -11.81 4.81 7.49
CA ASN A 233 -12.56 4.96 8.74
C ASN A 233 -13.18 3.66 9.24
N VAL A 234 -13.74 2.83 8.36
CA VAL A 234 -14.48 1.61 8.77
C VAL A 234 -13.60 0.39 8.72
N ILE A 235 -12.91 0.14 7.60
CA ILE A 235 -12.09 -1.07 7.45
C ILE A 235 -10.76 -0.94 8.21
N GLY A 236 -10.11 0.20 8.09
CA GLY A 236 -8.88 0.52 8.83
C GLY A 236 -9.12 0.85 10.30
N ASN A 237 -10.34 1.27 10.66
CA ASN A 237 -10.64 1.86 11.96
C ASN A 237 -9.69 3.02 12.29
N ASN A 238 -9.41 3.84 11.29
CA ASN A 238 -8.52 4.99 11.39
C ASN A 238 -9.36 6.26 11.54
N PRO A 239 -9.07 7.13 12.54
CA PRO A 239 -9.80 8.38 12.66
C PRO A 239 -9.54 9.27 11.44
N SER A 240 -10.58 9.98 11.01
CA SER A 240 -10.47 11.03 9.99
C SER A 240 -9.47 12.09 10.41
N THR A 241 -8.69 12.57 9.43
CA THR A 241 -7.69 13.62 9.58
C THR A 241 -8.09 14.91 8.86
N GLY A 242 -9.23 14.92 8.17
CA GLY A 242 -9.72 16.05 7.41
C GLY A 242 -10.66 15.63 6.27
N GLY A 243 -10.88 16.55 5.33
CA GLY A 243 -11.82 16.37 4.23
C GLY A 243 -13.12 17.14 4.44
N VAL A 244 -13.79 17.43 3.33
CA VAL A 244 -15.14 18.00 3.28
C VAL A 244 -16.11 16.94 2.73
N ASP A 245 -17.42 17.21 2.79
CA ASP A 245 -18.43 16.29 2.27
C ASP A 245 -18.13 15.86 0.82
N GLY A 246 -18.00 14.55 0.63
CA GLY A 246 -17.60 13.91 -0.61
C GLY A 246 -18.35 12.60 -0.87
N THR A 247 -17.80 11.78 -1.76
CA THR A 247 -18.29 10.41 -2.00
C THR A 247 -17.24 9.43 -1.53
N GLY A 248 -17.64 8.32 -0.92
CA GLY A 248 -16.67 7.39 -0.33
C GLY A 248 -15.56 6.94 -1.29
N ILE A 249 -15.90 6.64 -2.55
CA ILE A 249 -14.90 6.28 -3.57
C ILE A 249 -14.08 7.50 -4.00
N GLY A 250 -14.71 8.66 -4.21
CA GLY A 250 -14.00 9.88 -4.62
C GLY A 250 -12.99 10.34 -3.57
N SER A 251 -13.41 10.34 -2.32
CA SER A 251 -12.61 10.63 -1.13
C SER A 251 -11.48 9.61 -0.94
N HIS A 252 -11.73 8.32 -1.18
CA HIS A 252 -10.69 7.30 -1.12
C HIS A 252 -9.61 7.44 -2.22
N SER A 253 -9.91 8.16 -3.29
CA SER A 253 -9.05 8.34 -4.48
C SER A 253 -8.33 9.70 -4.53
N SER A 254 -8.57 10.58 -3.54
CA SER A 254 -8.16 11.98 -3.59
C SER A 254 -6.82 12.29 -2.92
N TYR A 255 -6.15 11.28 -2.36
CA TYR A 255 -4.86 11.46 -1.68
C TYR A 255 -3.75 11.85 -2.65
N ARG A 256 -2.86 12.75 -2.22
CA ARG A 256 -1.66 13.13 -2.97
C ARG A 256 -0.49 13.50 -2.07
N GLY A 257 0.70 13.45 -2.64
CA GLY A 257 1.93 13.89 -1.98
C GLY A 257 2.10 15.40 -1.97
N ASN A 258 3.14 15.86 -1.27
CA ASN A 258 3.54 17.26 -1.30
C ASN A 258 4.22 17.59 -2.65
N GLN A 259 3.40 17.94 -3.63
CA GLN A 259 3.78 18.28 -5.00
C GLN A 259 3.56 19.77 -5.26
N GLN A 260 4.51 20.37 -5.98
CA GLN A 260 4.37 21.71 -6.53
C GLN A 260 3.49 21.65 -7.78
N LEU A 261 2.31 22.29 -7.69
CA LEU A 261 1.35 22.36 -8.78
C LEU A 261 1.39 23.75 -9.40
N ASN A 262 1.29 23.79 -10.73
CA ASN A 262 1.25 25.02 -11.52
C ASN A 262 -0.15 25.14 -12.16
N PRO A 263 -0.98 26.12 -11.75
CA PRO A 263 -2.37 26.22 -12.21
C PRO A 263 -2.51 26.50 -13.72
N THR A 264 -1.43 26.93 -14.40
CA THR A 264 -1.46 27.10 -15.86
C THR A 264 -1.29 25.79 -16.64
N ASN A 265 -0.92 24.70 -15.96
CA ASN A 265 -0.88 23.36 -16.53
C ASN A 265 -2.22 22.65 -16.26
N SER A 266 -2.89 22.16 -17.31
CA SER A 266 -4.21 21.53 -17.18
C SER A 266 -4.22 20.29 -16.28
N GLN A 267 -3.18 19.46 -16.32
CA GLN A 267 -3.06 18.27 -15.45
C GLN A 267 -2.89 18.67 -13.98
N HIS A 268 -2.19 19.77 -13.72
CA HIS A 268 -2.05 20.32 -12.36
C HIS A 268 -3.36 20.97 -11.90
N GLN A 269 -4.08 21.65 -12.79
CA GLN A 269 -5.39 22.22 -12.47
C GLN A 269 -6.39 21.13 -12.06
N GLU A 270 -6.43 20.00 -12.77
CA GLU A 270 -7.29 18.86 -12.39
C GLU A 270 -6.99 18.31 -10.99
N LYS A 271 -5.72 18.35 -10.56
CA LYS A 271 -5.32 17.97 -9.20
C LYS A 271 -5.78 18.99 -8.17
N ILE A 272 -5.60 20.28 -8.45
CA ILE A 272 -6.06 21.38 -7.59
C ILE A 272 -7.59 21.33 -7.43
N ASP A 273 -8.32 21.11 -8.52
CA ASP A 273 -9.79 21.01 -8.49
C ASP A 273 -10.24 19.80 -7.67
N ARG A 274 -9.51 18.69 -7.76
CA ARG A 274 -9.75 17.50 -6.94
C ARG A 274 -9.49 17.76 -5.45
N ASP A 275 -8.39 18.44 -5.13
CA ASP A 275 -8.09 18.84 -3.75
C ASP A 275 -9.20 19.72 -3.20
N ASN A 276 -9.57 20.78 -3.90
CA ASN A 276 -10.62 21.69 -3.48
C ASN A 276 -11.96 20.96 -3.27
N LYS A 277 -12.26 19.98 -4.14
CA LYS A 277 -13.48 19.18 -4.06
C LYS A 277 -13.54 18.26 -2.83
N PHE A 278 -12.43 17.64 -2.43
CA PHE A 278 -12.44 16.60 -1.38
C PHE A 278 -11.80 17.06 -0.07
N TRP A 279 -10.79 17.92 -0.11
CA TRP A 279 -10.07 18.40 1.06
C TRP A 279 -10.45 19.82 1.47
N GLY A 280 -11.16 20.54 0.61
CA GLY A 280 -11.56 21.94 0.81
C GLY A 280 -10.57 22.92 0.18
N ASN A 281 -11.00 24.18 0.04
CA ASN A 281 -10.21 25.22 -0.64
C ASN A 281 -8.81 25.35 -0.04
N ASP A 282 -7.79 25.33 -0.90
CA ASP A 282 -6.37 25.44 -0.55
C ASP A 282 -5.87 24.38 0.45
N SER A 283 -6.63 23.30 0.63
CA SER A 283 -6.31 22.18 1.51
C SER A 283 -6.02 20.92 0.70
N LYS A 284 -5.20 20.02 1.23
CA LYS A 284 -4.87 18.72 0.62
C LYS A 284 -4.82 17.65 1.69
N SER A 285 -4.65 16.39 1.27
CA SER A 285 -4.36 15.30 2.19
C SER A 285 -3.02 15.55 2.91
N GLU A 286 -3.07 16.09 4.12
CA GLU A 286 -1.90 16.29 4.97
C GLU A 286 -1.81 15.17 6.02
N PRO A 287 -0.74 14.35 6.00
CA PRO A 287 -0.58 13.28 6.96
C PRO A 287 -0.35 13.80 8.39
N VAL A 288 -1.10 13.25 9.35
CA VAL A 288 -0.89 13.48 10.79
C VAL A 288 -0.06 12.34 11.38
N VAL A 289 0.83 12.66 12.32
CA VAL A 289 1.65 11.66 13.02
C VAL A 289 0.76 10.83 13.96
N VAL A 290 0.94 9.51 13.94
CA VAL A 290 0.32 8.57 14.88
C VAL A 290 1.35 8.22 15.95
N ILE A 291 1.06 8.57 17.20
CA ILE A 291 1.95 8.33 18.34
C ILE A 291 1.75 6.89 18.82
N PRO A 292 2.81 6.06 18.89
CA PRO A 292 2.69 4.71 19.43
C PRO A 292 2.32 4.74 20.91
N GLU A 293 1.56 3.76 21.38
CA GLU A 293 1.06 3.69 22.77
C GLU A 293 2.18 3.45 23.81
N SER A 294 3.38 3.08 23.37
CA SER A 294 4.57 2.94 24.20
C SER A 294 5.17 4.28 24.65
N LYS A 295 4.70 5.41 24.10
CA LYS A 295 5.25 6.76 24.33
C LYS A 295 4.34 7.65 25.16
#